data_AF-A0A6M3XTE0-F1
#
_entry.id   AF-A0A6M3XTE0-F1
#
_cell.length_a   1.000
_cell.length_b   1.000
_cell.length_c   1.000
_cell.angle_alpha   90.00
_cell.angle_beta   90.00
_cell.angle_gamma   90.00
#
_symmetry.space_group_name_H-M   'P 1'
#
loop_
_entity.id
_entity.type
_entity.pdbx_description
1 polymer ?
#
loop_
_entity_poly.entity_id
_entity_poly.type
_entity_poly.pdbx_seq_one_letter_code
_entity_poly.pdbx_strand_id
1 'polypeptide(L)'
;MNDTDRIDWLEEKDCYSVVSDDGGRWACVCDGIQNIPEREPTDINTTFFIEAADWHKTIREAIDYAIEHEADDKTCRTINDQSQMSTRASI
;
A
#
# COMPACT_ATOMS: atom_id res chain seq x y z
N MET A 1 5.59 -6.28 18.28
CA MET A 1 5.93 -6.95 17.02
C MET A 1 7.45 -6.95 16.83
N ASN A 2 8.05 -8.05 16.36
CA ASN A 2 9.48 -8.09 16.03
C ASN A 2 9.71 -7.66 14.55
N ASP A 3 10.97 -7.56 14.10
CA ASP A 3 11.27 -7.07 12.75
C ASP A 3 10.95 -8.11 11.66
N THR A 4 11.09 -9.40 11.95
CA THR A 4 10.69 -10.49 11.04
C THR A 4 9.18 -10.44 10.80
N ASP A 5 8.36 -10.33 11.86
CA ASP A 5 6.90 -10.25 11.74
C ASP A 5 6.46 -9.06 10.84
N ARG A 6 7.16 -7.92 10.92
CA ARG A 6 6.87 -6.72 10.11
C ARG A 6 7.20 -6.93 8.64
N ILE A 7 8.34 -7.56 8.35
CA ILE A 7 8.78 -7.85 6.99
C ILE A 7 7.85 -8.90 6.38
N ASP A 8 7.54 -9.97 7.10
CA ASP A 8 6.63 -11.02 6.65
C ASP A 8 5.25 -10.42 6.30
N TRP A 9 4.71 -9.53 7.16
CA TRP A 9 3.46 -8.84 6.86
C TRP A 9 3.55 -7.97 5.59
N LEU A 10 4.65 -7.22 5.40
CA LEU A 10 4.85 -6.40 4.19
C LEU A 10 4.98 -7.26 2.92
N GLU A 11 5.68 -8.39 2.99
CA GLU A 11 5.89 -9.30 1.86
C GLU A 11 4.58 -9.95 1.39
N GLU A 12 3.59 -10.08 2.27
CA GLU A 12 2.25 -10.56 1.93
C GLU A 12 1.37 -9.49 1.26
N LYS A 13 1.77 -8.21 1.25
CA LYS A 13 0.98 -7.12 0.67
C LYS A 13 1.35 -6.85 -0.79
N ASP A 14 0.34 -6.91 -1.65
CA ASP A 14 0.42 -6.30 -2.96
C ASP A 14 0.23 -4.78 -2.85
N CYS A 15 0.91 -4.00 -3.70
CA CYS A 15 0.73 -2.55 -3.87
C CYS A 15 1.12 -1.63 -2.70
N TYR A 16 1.58 -2.15 -1.57
CA TYR A 16 2.14 -1.31 -0.50
C TYR A 16 3.54 -0.79 -0.85
N SER A 17 3.83 0.43 -0.43
CA SER A 17 5.11 1.10 -0.61
C SER A 17 5.59 1.68 0.72
N VAL A 18 6.88 1.50 1.02
CA VAL A 18 7.53 2.15 2.16
C VAL A 18 8.25 3.40 1.66
N VAL A 19 7.80 4.56 2.10
CA VAL A 19 8.26 5.87 1.63
C VAL A 19 8.97 6.58 2.77
N SER A 20 10.06 7.28 2.46
CA SER A 20 10.75 8.18 3.39
C SER A 20 10.87 9.57 2.80
N ASP A 21 10.73 10.59 3.64
CA ASP A 21 10.93 11.99 3.25
C ASP A 21 12.29 12.53 3.69
N ASP A 22 12.63 13.72 3.19
CA ASP A 22 13.88 14.42 3.52
C ASP A 22 13.96 14.85 5.00
N GLY A 23 12.85 14.77 5.74
CA GLY A 23 12.79 15.02 7.17
C GLY A 23 13.14 13.80 8.03
N GLY A 24 13.49 12.66 7.40
CA GLY A 24 13.77 11.40 8.08
C GLY A 24 12.52 10.71 8.63
N ARG A 25 11.34 11.07 8.14
CA ARG A 25 10.08 10.40 8.48
C ARG A 25 9.81 9.27 7.50
N TRP A 26 8.92 8.37 7.92
CA TRP A 26 8.57 7.14 7.21
C TRP A 26 7.06 6.99 7.16
N ALA A 27 6.56 6.48 6.05
CA ALA A 27 5.16 6.12 5.86
C ALA A 27 5.08 4.78 5.11
N CYS A 28 4.05 4.00 5.39
CA CYS A 28 3.70 2.81 4.63
C CYS A 28 2.35 3.09 3.96
N VAL A 29 2.31 3.10 2.63
CA VAL A 29 1.19 3.65 1.85
C VAL A 29 0.85 2.73 0.69
N CYS A 30 -0.44 2.54 0.45
CA CYS A 30 -0.95 1.80 -0.71
C CYS A 30 -1.79 2.67 -1.67
N ASP A 31 -2.05 3.93 -1.31
CA ASP A 31 -2.83 4.85 -2.13
C ASP A 31 -1.94 5.79 -2.94
N GLY A 32 -2.24 5.90 -4.24
CA GLY A 32 -1.44 6.66 -5.16
C GLY A 32 -1.81 6.42 -6.62
N ILE A 33 -1.02 7.04 -7.49
CA ILE A 33 -1.14 6.91 -8.94
C ILE A 33 0.22 6.62 -9.55
N GLN A 34 0.23 5.78 -10.58
CA GLN A 34 1.41 5.48 -11.37
C GLN A 34 1.06 5.59 -12.85
N ASN A 35 1.98 6.11 -13.66
CA ASN A 35 1.83 6.01 -15.11
C ASN A 35 1.92 4.55 -15.59
N ILE A 36 1.10 4.21 -16.59
CA ILE A 36 1.11 2.89 -17.24
C ILE A 36 1.51 3.12 -18.71
N PRO A 37 2.73 2.72 -19.13
CA PRO A 37 3.15 2.84 -20.52
C PRO A 37 2.35 1.89 -21.41
N GLU A 38 1.67 2.42 -22.44
CA GLU A 38 0.87 1.62 -23.37
C GLU A 38 1.64 1.08 -24.59
N ARG A 39 2.80 1.67 -24.92
CA ARG A 39 3.52 1.36 -26.18
C ARG A 39 5.02 1.22 -26.00
N GLU A 40 5.70 2.33 -25.73
CA GLU A 40 7.15 2.35 -25.52
C GLU A 40 7.44 2.32 -24.02
N PRO A 41 8.54 1.69 -23.59
CA PRO A 41 9.03 1.84 -22.21
C PRO A 41 9.23 3.32 -21.88
N THR A 42 8.65 3.76 -20.78
CA THR A 42 8.82 5.11 -20.23
C THR A 42 9.20 5.02 -18.77
N ASP A 43 9.88 6.04 -18.28
CA ASP A 43 10.17 6.16 -16.86
C ASP A 43 8.88 6.07 -16.04
N ILE A 44 8.90 5.20 -15.02
CA ILE A 44 7.80 5.03 -14.10
C ILE A 44 7.94 6.06 -12.99
N ASN A 45 6.85 6.74 -12.70
CA ASN A 45 6.69 7.66 -11.58
C ASN A 45 5.46 7.23 -10.80
N THR A 46 5.64 7.07 -9.50
CA THR A 46 4.55 6.83 -8.55
C THR A 46 4.41 8.02 -7.64
N THR A 47 3.21 8.57 -7.56
CA THR A 47 2.84 9.63 -6.63
C THR A 47 1.92 9.04 -5.57
N PHE A 48 2.29 9.19 -4.30
CA PHE A 48 1.51 8.69 -3.17
C PHE A 48 0.72 9.81 -2.50
N PHE A 49 -0.46 9.47 -1.99
CA PHE A 49 -1.24 10.35 -1.13
C PHE A 49 -0.99 9.94 0.33
N ILE A 50 -0.27 10.78 1.08
CA ILE A 50 0.14 10.48 2.46
C ILE A 50 -0.34 11.64 3.34
N GLU A 51 -1.18 11.34 4.34
CA GLU A 51 -1.65 12.34 5.27
C GLU A 51 -0.60 12.64 6.34
N ALA A 52 -0.77 13.77 7.05
CA ALA A 52 0.18 14.17 8.09
C ALA A 52 0.29 13.14 9.23
N ALA A 53 -0.77 12.37 9.48
CA ALA A 53 -0.83 11.37 10.54
C ALA A 53 -0.02 10.10 10.23
N ASP A 54 0.19 9.79 8.95
CA ASP A 54 0.86 8.57 8.49
C ASP A 54 2.39 8.69 8.51
N TRP A 55 2.91 9.88 8.81
CA TRP A 55 4.34 10.12 8.90
C TRP A 55 4.87 9.83 10.31
N HIS A 56 5.69 8.79 10.42
CA HIS A 56 6.29 8.35 11.67
C HIS A 56 7.81 8.54 11.69
N LYS A 57 8.40 8.52 12.90
CA LYS A 57 9.84 8.79 13.06
C LYS A 57 10.71 7.62 12.65
N THR A 58 10.15 6.41 12.69
CA THR A 58 10.88 5.20 12.32
C THR A 58 10.06 4.34 11.37
N ILE A 59 10.76 3.57 10.53
CA ILE A 59 10.14 2.59 9.65
C ILE A 59 9.26 1.57 10.41
N ARG A 60 9.65 1.19 11.63
CA ARG A 60 8.89 0.25 12.47
C ARG A 60 7.54 0.83 12.90
N GLU A 61 7.54 2.10 13.34
CA GLU A 61 6.31 2.80 13.71
C GLU A 61 5.37 2.95 12.51
N ALA A 62 5.90 3.23 11.32
CA ALA A 62 5.09 3.32 10.10
C ALA A 62 4.44 1.99 9.69
N ILE A 63 5.18 0.88 9.81
CA ILE A 63 4.64 -0.46 9.52
C ILE A 63 3.61 -0.85 10.59
N ASP A 64 3.90 -0.62 11.88
CA ASP A 64 2.97 -0.89 12.97
C ASP A 64 1.66 -0.11 12.78
N TYR A 65 1.74 1.16 12.38
CA TYR A 65 0.57 1.98 12.08
C TYR A 65 -0.27 1.41 10.93
N ALA A 66 0.37 1.00 9.83
CA ALA A 66 -0.33 0.40 8.69
C ALA A 66 -1.01 -0.93 9.06
N ILE A 67 -0.35 -1.77 9.87
CA ILE A 67 -0.94 -3.02 10.38
C ILE A 67 -2.19 -2.74 11.23
N GLU A 68 -2.14 -1.72 12.10
CA GLU A 68 -3.26 -1.34 12.95
C GLU A 68 -4.45 -0.79 12.16
N HIS A 69 -4.21 -0.15 11.01
CA HIS A 69 -5.21 0.55 10.21
C HIS A 69 -5.57 -0.16 8.89
N GLU A 70 -5.11 -1.41 8.68
CA GLU A 70 -5.34 -2.19 7.46
C GLU A 70 -6.83 -2.28 7.04
N ALA A 71 -7.76 -2.27 8.02
CA ALA A 71 -9.19 -2.36 7.74
C ALA A 71 -9.78 -1.11 7.06
N ASP A 72 -9.11 0.03 7.20
CA ASP A 72 -9.54 1.32 6.66
C ASP A 72 -9.04 1.54 5.22
N ASP A 73 -7.96 0.85 4.83
CA ASP A 73 -7.40 0.80 3.47
C ASP A 73 -8.22 -0.13 2.55
N LYS A 74 -9.47 0.24 2.31
CA LYS A 74 -10.43 -0.55 1.51
C LYS A 74 -10.09 -0.65 0.02
N THR A 75 -9.11 0.11 -0.47
CA THR A 75 -8.72 0.18 -1.88
C THR A 75 -7.60 -0.80 -2.25
N CYS A 76 -6.80 -1.28 -1.29
CA CYS A 76 -5.69 -2.19 -1.52
C CYS A 76 -6.03 -3.66 -1.21
N ARG A 77 -7.30 -4.05 -1.40
CA ARG A 77 -7.70 -5.45 -1.22
C ARG A 77 -7.25 -6.29 -2.41
N THR A 78 -6.56 -7.37 -2.08
CA THR A 78 -6.09 -8.44 -2.95
C THR A 78 -7.16 -8.82 -3.97
N ILE A 79 -6.82 -8.82 -5.25
CA ILE A 79 -7.69 -9.20 -6.38
C ILE A 79 -8.05 -10.71 -6.35
N ASN A 80 -7.59 -11.45 -5.32
CA ASN A 80 -7.79 -12.89 -5.19
C ASN A 80 -9.08 -13.33 -4.50
N ASP A 81 -9.97 -12.41 -4.08
CA ASP A 81 -11.31 -12.81 -3.65
C ASP A 81 -12.27 -12.96 -4.85
N GLN A 82 -12.12 -14.06 -5.60
CA GLN A 82 -13.07 -14.44 -6.66
C GLN A 82 -14.48 -14.80 -6.14
N SER A 83 -14.76 -14.71 -4.83
CA SER A 83 -16.08 -15.06 -4.29
C SER A 83 -17.18 -14.02 -4.54
N GLN A 84 -16.85 -12.81 -5.02
CA GLN A 84 -17.79 -11.69 -5.11
C GLN A 84 -18.28 -11.34 -6.54
N MET A 85 -17.87 -12.04 -7.61
CA MET A 85 -18.30 -11.73 -9.00
C MET A 85 -19.40 -12.65 -9.59
N SER A 86 -20.15 -13.40 -8.78
CA SER A 86 -21.21 -14.31 -9.28
C SER A 86 -22.63 -13.87 -8.90
N THR A 87 -22.99 -12.60 -9.12
CA THR A 87 -24.41 -12.20 -9.00
C THR A 87 -24.78 -10.99 -9.84
N ARG A 88 -24.56 -11.05 -11.17
CA ARG A 88 -25.25 -10.14 -12.12
C ARG A 88 -25.14 -10.62 -13.57
N ALA A 89 -25.79 -11.74 -13.88
CA ALA A 89 -26.13 -12.09 -15.26
C ALA A 89 -27.39 -12.98 -15.28
N SER A 90 -28.54 -12.37 -15.03
CA SER A 90 -29.85 -12.90 -15.44
C SER A 90 -30.74 -11.73 -15.84
N ILE A 91 -30.67 -11.33 -17.11
CA ILE A 91 -31.77 -10.71 -17.86
C ILE A 91 -31.78 -11.38 -19.22
#